data_AF-A0A1Y1UZX5-F1
#
_entry.id   AF-A0A1Y1UZX5-F1
#
_cell.length_a   1.000
_cell.length_b   1.000
_cell.length_c   1.000
_cell.angle_alpha   90.00
_cell.angle_beta   90.00
_cell.angle_gamma   90.00
#
_symmetry.space_group_name_H-M   'P 1'
#
loop_
_entity.id
_entity.type
_entity.pdbx_description
1 polymer ?
#
loop_
_entity_poly.entity_id
_entity_poly.type
_entity_poly.pdbx_seq_one_letter_code
_entity_poly.pdbx_strand_id
1 'polypeptide(L)'
;MLVIKDMKNIVKYLVKHGADVNKEAVNGLTPLFNACESENDNENIIKYLVEQGADIDKASYDGKTPLFNACGKGNDNIVMYLVEHGADIN
;
A
#
# COMPACT_ATOMS: atom_id res chain seq x y z
N MET A 1 7.13 -5.86 17.87
CA MET A 1 7.21 -7.05 16.98
C MET A 1 5.94 -7.93 16.96
N LEU A 2 5.01 -7.85 17.94
CA LEU A 2 3.71 -8.59 17.88
C LEU A 2 2.64 -7.85 17.05
N VAL A 3 2.53 -6.53 17.19
CA VAL A 3 1.46 -5.70 16.57
C VAL A 3 1.43 -5.77 15.03
N ILE A 4 2.60 -5.77 14.37
CA ILE A 4 2.70 -5.80 12.90
C ILE A 4 2.26 -7.15 12.31
N LYS A 5 2.57 -8.26 12.99
CA LYS A 5 2.19 -9.60 12.54
C LYS A 5 0.66 -9.75 12.55
N ASP A 6 0.00 -9.12 13.51
CA ASP A 6 -1.45 -9.13 13.65
C ASP A 6 -2.12 -8.33 12.52
N MET A 7 -1.58 -7.16 12.15
CA MET A 7 -2.10 -6.38 11.01
C MET A 7 -2.06 -7.15 9.69
N LYS A 8 -0.95 -7.83 9.37
CA LYS A 8 -0.86 -8.65 8.15
C LYS A 8 -1.94 -9.73 8.10
N ASN A 9 -2.17 -10.42 9.22
CA ASN A 9 -3.17 -11.48 9.28
C ASN A 9 -4.58 -10.93 9.11
N ILE A 10 -4.88 -9.76 9.70
CA ILE A 10 -6.16 -9.08 9.54
C ILE A 10 -6.38 -8.66 8.09
N VAL A 11 -5.39 -8.04 7.42
CA VAL A 11 -5.51 -7.65 6.00
C VAL A 11 -5.81 -8.87 5.13
N LYS A 12 -5.04 -9.96 5.29
CA LYS A 12 -5.28 -11.20 4.54
C LYS A 12 -6.66 -11.80 4.82
N TYR A 13 -7.09 -11.77 6.08
CA TYR A 13 -8.43 -12.25 6.46
C TYR A 13 -9.52 -11.42 5.79
N LEU A 14 -9.43 -10.09 5.83
CA LEU A 14 -10.42 -9.19 5.24
C LEU A 14 -10.53 -9.41 3.73
N VAL A 15 -9.40 -9.42 3.00
CA VAL A 15 -9.38 -9.64 1.55
C VAL A 15 -9.96 -11.01 1.19
N LYS A 16 -9.62 -12.06 1.95
CA LYS A 16 -10.20 -13.40 1.78
C LYS A 16 -11.73 -13.43 1.95
N HIS A 17 -12.30 -12.51 2.73
CA HIS A 17 -13.75 -12.39 2.94
C HIS A 17 -14.39 -11.29 2.09
N GLY A 18 -13.75 -10.88 0.99
CA GLY A 18 -14.33 -10.00 -0.01
C GLY A 18 -14.14 -8.51 0.27
N ALA A 19 -13.21 -8.12 1.14
CA ALA A 19 -12.80 -6.72 1.21
C ALA A 19 -12.15 -6.29 -0.11
N ASP A 20 -12.58 -5.15 -0.62
CA ASP A 20 -12.05 -4.55 -1.83
C ASP A 20 -10.66 -3.92 -1.53
N VAL A 21 -9.63 -4.44 -2.19
CA VAL A 21 -8.23 -4.01 -2.06
C VAL A 21 -8.00 -2.58 -2.55
N ASN A 22 -8.91 -2.06 -3.37
CA ASN A 22 -8.87 -0.70 -3.92
C ASN A 22 -9.89 0.23 -3.26
N LYS A 23 -10.51 -0.20 -2.14
CA LYS A 23 -11.51 0.61 -1.46
C LYS A 23 -10.92 1.95 -0.99
N GLU A 24 -11.45 3.03 -1.53
CA GLU A 24 -11.07 4.38 -1.14
C GLU A 24 -11.67 4.79 0.21
N ALA A 25 -10.84 5.40 1.05
CA ALA A 25 -11.30 6.16 2.21
C ALA A 25 -11.90 7.52 1.79
N VAL A 26 -12.41 8.29 2.75
CA VAL A 26 -13.07 9.59 2.50
C VAL A 26 -12.19 10.65 1.83
N ASN A 27 -10.88 10.44 1.80
CA ASN A 27 -9.87 11.29 1.18
C ASN A 27 -9.20 10.65 -0.05
N GLY A 28 -9.79 9.56 -0.57
CA GLY A 28 -9.28 8.84 -1.74
C GLY A 28 -8.09 7.93 -1.45
N LEU A 29 -7.66 7.80 -0.19
CA LEU A 29 -6.55 6.91 0.15
C LEU A 29 -6.99 5.45 0.07
N THR A 30 -6.18 4.65 -0.61
CA THR A 30 -6.35 3.20 -0.70
C THR A 30 -5.61 2.47 0.43
N PRO A 31 -5.92 1.19 0.67
CA PRO A 31 -5.10 0.34 1.54
C PRO A 31 -3.62 0.35 1.16
N LEU A 32 -3.30 0.34 -0.14
CA LEU A 32 -1.91 0.38 -0.62
C LEU A 32 -1.22 1.70 -0.27
N PHE A 33 -1.89 2.84 -0.46
CA PHE A 33 -1.36 4.15 -0.09
C PHE A 33 -0.99 4.20 1.40
N ASN A 34 -1.92 3.79 2.27
CA ASN A 34 -1.72 3.80 3.72
C ASN A 34 -0.62 2.80 4.15
N ALA A 35 -0.51 1.66 3.46
CA ALA A 35 0.54 0.69 3.74
C ALA A 35 1.95 1.28 3.49
N CYS A 36 2.08 2.17 2.49
CA CYS A 36 3.32 2.88 2.17
C CYS A 36 3.71 3.98 3.17
N GLU A 37 2.83 4.32 4.13
CA GLU A 37 3.07 5.39 5.10
C GLU A 37 3.92 4.94 6.30
N SER A 38 4.04 3.62 6.53
CA SER A 38 4.71 3.06 7.70
C SER A 38 6.20 2.81 7.45
N GLU A 39 7.04 3.28 8.38
CA GLU A 39 8.48 3.42 8.16
C GLU A 39 9.25 2.12 8.12
N ASN A 40 8.77 0.97 8.62
CA ASN A 40 9.65 -0.21 8.76
C ASN A 40 9.05 -1.62 8.60
N ASP A 41 7.74 -1.79 8.37
CA ASP A 41 7.14 -3.12 8.65
C ASP A 41 6.00 -3.58 7.73
N ASN A 42 5.64 -2.77 6.72
CA ASN A 42 4.51 -3.05 5.86
C ASN A 42 4.86 -3.69 4.51
N GLU A 43 6.13 -4.01 4.23
CA GLU A 43 6.52 -4.62 2.94
C GLU A 43 5.67 -5.84 2.59
N ASN A 44 5.44 -6.74 3.55
CA ASN A 44 4.63 -7.94 3.32
C ASN A 44 3.15 -7.63 3.04
N ILE A 45 2.64 -6.52 3.57
CA ILE A 45 1.27 -6.06 3.31
C ILE A 45 1.21 -5.44 1.93
N ILE A 46 2.19 -4.61 1.56
CA ILE A 46 2.29 -3.98 0.24
C ILE A 46 2.39 -5.04 -0.86
N LYS A 47 3.33 -5.97 -0.71
CA LYS A 47 3.51 -7.12 -1.62
C LYS A 47 2.20 -7.88 -1.79
N TYR A 48 1.55 -8.22 -0.68
CA TYR A 48 0.27 -8.91 -0.72
C TYR A 48 -0.82 -8.09 -1.41
N LEU A 49 -0.96 -6.79 -1.12
CA LEU A 49 -1.98 -5.95 -1.76
C LEU A 49 -1.76 -5.84 -3.27
N VAL A 50 -0.52 -5.65 -3.72
CA VAL A 50 -0.17 -5.63 -5.15
C VAL A 50 -0.47 -6.98 -5.81
N GLU A 51 -0.12 -8.10 -5.16
CA GLU A 51 -0.48 -9.46 -5.64
C GLU A 51 -2.00 -9.70 -5.73
N GLN A 52 -2.81 -9.00 -4.93
CA GLN A 52 -4.27 -9.07 -4.96
C GLN A 52 -4.90 -8.06 -5.93
N GLY A 53 -4.11 -7.34 -6.72
CA GLY A 53 -4.60 -6.40 -7.72
C GLY A 53 -4.91 -5.00 -7.18
N ALA A 54 -4.21 -4.56 -6.13
CA ALA A 54 -4.22 -3.16 -5.76
C ALA A 54 -3.68 -2.30 -6.92
N ASP A 55 -4.40 -1.23 -7.23
CA ASP A 55 -4.02 -0.24 -8.23
C ASP A 55 -2.83 0.58 -7.70
N ILE A 56 -1.68 0.34 -8.31
CA ILE A 56 -0.37 0.84 -7.85
C ILE A 56 -0.24 2.35 -7.99
N ASP A 57 -0.98 2.94 -8.94
CA ASP A 57 -0.95 4.37 -9.28
C ASP A 57 -2.19 5.12 -8.80
N LYS A 58 -3.05 4.45 -8.01
CA LYS A 58 -4.28 5.07 -7.52
C LYS A 58 -3.98 6.29 -6.65
N ALA A 59 -4.22 7.46 -7.21
CA ALA A 59 -4.00 8.72 -6.53
C ALA A 59 -5.10 9.03 -5.50
N SER A 60 -4.70 9.65 -4.40
CA SER A 60 -5.62 10.32 -3.46
C SER A 60 -6.33 11.49 -4.11
N TYR A 61 -7.32 12.07 -3.42
CA TYR A 61 -8.02 13.26 -3.92
C TYR A 61 -7.11 14.50 -4.03
N ASP A 62 -5.96 14.50 -3.32
CA ASP A 62 -4.93 15.54 -3.44
C ASP A 62 -3.90 15.23 -4.54
N GLY A 63 -4.13 14.18 -5.35
CA GLY A 63 -3.24 13.78 -6.43
C GLY A 63 -1.98 13.03 -5.98
N LYS A 64 -1.92 12.55 -4.74
CA LYS A 64 -0.75 11.81 -4.23
C LYS A 64 -0.89 10.31 -4.49
N THR A 65 0.11 9.71 -5.13
CA THR A 65 0.18 8.26 -5.37
C THR A 65 0.83 7.51 -4.20
N PRO A 66 0.69 6.18 -4.12
CA PRO A 66 1.45 5.36 -3.18
C PRO A 66 2.96 5.58 -3.31
N LEU A 67 3.48 5.72 -4.53
CA LEU A 67 4.89 6.02 -4.79
C LEU A 67 5.29 7.38 -4.21
N PHE A 68 4.50 8.44 -4.45
CA PHE A 68 4.74 9.76 -3.87
C PHE A 68 4.84 9.69 -2.34
N ASN A 69 3.94 8.93 -1.70
CA ASN A 69 3.93 8.76 -0.26
C ASN A 69 5.18 8.00 0.23
N ALA A 70 5.55 6.90 -0.42
CA ALA A 70 6.74 6.12 -0.09
C ALA A 70 8.03 6.95 -0.20
N CYS A 71 8.16 7.76 -1.26
CA CYS A 71 9.26 8.71 -1.45
C CYS A 71 9.29 9.76 -0.32
N GLY A 72 8.13 10.31 0.05
CA GLY A 72 8.02 11.30 1.13
C GLY A 72 8.41 10.75 2.52
N LYS A 73 8.31 9.44 2.72
CA LYS A 73 8.74 8.74 3.94
C LYS A 73 10.19 8.24 3.90
N GLY A 74 10.85 8.29 2.74
CA GLY A 74 12.21 7.77 2.57
C GLY A 74 12.31 6.25 2.73
N ASN A 75 11.25 5.51 2.39
CA ASN A 75 11.28 4.04 2.44
C ASN A 75 11.77 3.46 1.11
N ASP A 76 13.10 3.43 0.94
CA ASP A 76 13.76 3.04 -0.32
C ASP A 76 13.32 1.65 -0.82
N ASN A 77 13.12 0.69 0.08
CA ASN A 77 12.69 -0.66 -0.31
C ASN A 77 11.28 -0.66 -0.92
N ILE A 78 10.35 0.12 -0.34
CA ILE A 78 8.99 0.24 -0.89
C ILE A 78 9.02 1.00 -2.21
N VAL A 79 9.80 2.07 -2.30
CA VAL A 79 9.97 2.85 -3.53
C VAL A 79 10.46 1.95 -4.67
N MET A 80 11.55 1.21 -4.43
CA MET A 80 12.08 0.26 -5.40
C MET A 80 11.04 -0.81 -5.78
N TYR A 81 10.36 -1.39 -4.79
CA TYR A 81 9.35 -2.41 -5.04
C TYR A 81 8.21 -1.89 -5.93
N LEU A 82 7.68 -0.70 -5.65
CA LEU A 82 6.59 -0.10 -6.43
C LEU A 82 7.03 0.18 -7.87
N VAL A 83 8.23 0.73 -8.07
CA VAL A 83 8.79 0.99 -9.41
C VAL A 83 9.01 -0.31 -10.19
N GLU A 84 9.55 -1.35 -9.54
CA GLU A 84 9.71 -2.68 -10.15
C GLU A 84 8.38 -3.31 -10.57
N HIS A 85 7.28 -2.93 -9.94
CA HIS A 85 5.93 -3.42 -10.22
C HIS A 85 5.10 -2.45 -11.07
N GLY A 86 5.76 -1.46 -11.70
CA GLY A 86 5.17 -0.65 -12.76
C GLY A 86 4.50 0.64 -12.30
N ALA A 87 4.77 1.12 -11.08
CA ALA A 87 4.31 2.45 -10.68
C ALA A 87 4.85 3.54 -11.61
N ASP A 88 4.00 4.50 -11.99
CA ASP A 88 4.43 5.67 -12.74
C ASP A 88 5.32 6.55 -11.86
N ILE A 89 6.46 6.95 -12.41
CA ILE A 89 7.49 7.75 -11.75
C ILE A 89 7.32 9.26 -11.98
N ASN A 90 6.33 9.67 -12.78
CA ASN A 90 6.04 11.08 -13.13
C ASN A 90 4.76 11.60 -12.47
#